data_AF-A0A821MHT8-F1
#
_entry.id   AF-A0A821MHT8-F1
#
_cell.length_a   1.000
_cell.length_b   1.000
_cell.length_c   1.000
_cell.angle_alpha   90.00
_cell.angle_beta   90.00
_cell.angle_gamma   90.00
#
_symmetry.space_group_name_H-M   'P 1'
#
loop_
_entity.id
_entity.type
_entity.pdbx_description
1 polymer ?
#
loop_
_entity_poly.entity_id
_entity_poly.type
_entity_poly.pdbx_seq_one_letter_code
_entity_poly.pdbx_strand_id
1 'polypeptide(L)'
;MLSSLQYPICAQILLNQNGIQSKYISSRGLSGRVIPAGTFPNKILALEYLYGLQCPIPNLPPRPYTIQSVELVHIAYDDRYLITQNEIIVHLTGNKRLTVFTNMAFDKDYKLCGYEGQIRNFGLTFDPSTNIERQGIIYLICNITQTFCNGPLKQYSSVNKCIQYLTTSVPYGSYDRGDQGNVACRTIHAYFVPLLPSVHCPHVGPTGGGACTDKTINFYYNQPNFLKCAHKQ
;
A
#
# COMPACT_ATOMS: atom_id res chain seq x y z
N MET A 1 8.63 -3.56 30.91
CA MET A 1 9.55 -2.53 30.37
C MET A 1 9.43 -2.52 28.85
N LEU A 2 8.58 -1.65 28.30
CA LEU A 2 8.40 -1.42 26.85
C LEU A 2 8.90 -0.01 26.48
N SER A 3 9.94 0.48 27.14
CA SER A 3 10.37 1.88 27.08
C SER A 3 11.35 2.22 25.95
N SER A 4 11.64 1.31 25.02
CA SER A 4 12.35 1.67 23.79
C SER A 4 12.22 0.60 22.70
N LEU A 5 11.02 0.45 22.14
CA LEU A 5 10.96 0.08 20.73
C LEU A 5 11.43 1.31 19.95
N GLN A 6 12.75 1.43 19.75
CA GLN A 6 13.25 2.20 18.62
C GLN A 6 12.67 1.50 17.40
N TYR A 7 11.58 2.06 16.86
CA TYR A 7 11.02 1.63 15.60
C TYR A 7 12.17 1.54 14.61
N PRO A 8 12.44 0.38 13.98
CA PRO A 8 13.15 0.38 12.73
C PRO A 8 12.49 1.46 11.88
N ILE A 9 13.27 2.41 11.36
CA ILE A 9 12.72 3.36 10.39
C ILE A 9 12.12 2.46 9.31
N CYS A 10 10.80 2.45 9.14
CA CYS A 10 10.12 1.43 8.34
C CYS A 10 10.71 1.32 6.89
N ALA A 11 11.39 2.37 6.42
CA ALA A 11 12.26 2.37 5.23
C ALA A 11 13.43 1.36 5.29
N GLN A 12 14.07 1.14 6.44
CA GLN A 12 15.10 0.10 6.66
C GLN A 12 14.53 -1.30 6.42
N ILE A 13 13.31 -1.57 6.89
CA ILE A 13 12.65 -2.87 6.65
C ILE A 13 12.33 -3.00 5.16
N LEU A 14 11.74 -1.98 4.56
CA LEU A 14 11.41 -1.96 3.14
C LEU A 14 12.66 -2.20 2.26
N LEU A 15 13.75 -1.49 2.53
CA LEU A 15 15.00 -1.53 1.76
C LEU A 15 15.97 -2.64 2.21
N ASN A 16 15.57 -3.48 3.18
CA ASN A 16 16.40 -4.50 3.82
C ASN A 16 17.78 -3.99 4.30
N GLN A 17 17.85 -2.76 4.80
CA GLN A 17 19.10 -2.20 5.29
C GLN A 17 19.61 -3.03 6.48
N ASN A 18 20.89 -3.37 6.45
CA ASN A 18 21.56 -4.17 7.49
C ASN A 18 20.88 -5.53 7.77
N GLY A 19 20.20 -6.12 6.77
CA GLY A 19 19.56 -7.44 6.90
C GLY A 19 18.37 -7.47 7.85
N ILE A 20 17.78 -6.31 8.17
CA ILE A 20 16.74 -6.17 9.19
C ILE A 20 15.48 -7.00 8.91
N GLN A 21 15.17 -7.29 7.64
CA GLN A 21 14.01 -8.12 7.31
C GLN A 21 14.12 -9.52 7.93
N SER A 22 15.32 -10.09 8.02
CA SER A 22 15.52 -11.44 8.58
C SER A 22 15.13 -11.56 10.05
N LYS A 23 15.04 -10.43 10.77
CA LYS A 23 14.63 -10.34 12.17
C LYS A 23 13.11 -10.42 12.35
N TYR A 24 12.34 -9.93 11.38
CA TYR A 24 10.89 -9.74 11.52
C TYR A 24 10.05 -10.49 10.49
N ILE A 25 10.63 -10.85 9.34
CA ILE A 25 9.93 -11.42 8.20
C ILE A 25 10.37 -12.87 8.01
N SER A 26 9.40 -13.76 7.84
CA SER A 26 9.64 -15.19 7.67
C SER A 26 10.48 -15.49 6.43
N SER A 27 11.34 -16.51 6.54
CA SER A 27 12.05 -17.07 5.38
C SER A 27 11.13 -17.88 4.46
N ARG A 28 9.94 -18.27 4.92
CA ARG A 28 8.91 -18.97 4.14
C ARG A 28 8.18 -18.07 3.14
N GLY A 29 8.49 -16.77 3.16
CA GLY A 29 7.86 -15.75 2.35
C GLY A 29 6.92 -14.86 3.16
N LEU A 30 6.37 -13.86 2.47
CA LEU A 30 5.36 -12.96 3.01
C LEU A 30 4.33 -12.71 1.90
N SER A 31 3.06 -12.79 2.27
CA SER A 31 1.96 -12.37 1.39
C SER A 31 0.92 -11.62 2.22
N GLY A 32 0.11 -10.81 1.59
CA GLY A 32 -1.00 -10.23 2.31
C GLY A 32 -2.03 -9.56 1.45
N ARG A 33 -3.03 -8.99 2.13
CA ARG A 33 -4.11 -8.23 1.52
C ARG A 33 -4.39 -7.02 2.39
N VAL A 34 -4.70 -5.88 1.78
CA VAL A 34 -5.25 -4.73 2.49
C VAL A 34 -6.45 -4.24 1.70
N ILE A 35 -7.64 -4.27 2.28
CA ILE A 35 -8.82 -3.65 1.65
C ILE A 35 -8.87 -2.18 2.05
N PRO A 36 -9.11 -1.25 1.10
CA PRO A 36 -9.33 -1.45 -0.34
C PRO A 36 -8.06 -1.20 -1.19
N ALA A 37 -6.86 -1.43 -0.65
CA ALA A 37 -5.60 -1.10 -1.34
C ALA A 37 -5.10 -2.18 -2.31
N GLY A 38 -5.40 -3.46 -2.07
CA GLY A 38 -5.06 -4.55 -2.98
C GLY A 38 -4.59 -5.84 -2.32
N THR A 39 -4.01 -6.71 -3.16
CA THR A 39 -3.50 -8.05 -2.79
C THR A 39 -2.04 -8.18 -3.19
N PHE A 40 -1.23 -8.77 -2.30
CA PHE A 40 0.23 -8.79 -2.37
C PHE A 40 0.72 -10.25 -2.27
N PRO A 41 0.87 -10.94 -3.40
CA PRO A 41 1.13 -12.39 -3.40
C PRO A 41 2.56 -12.77 -3.01
N ASN A 42 3.49 -11.80 -2.96
CA ASN A 42 4.89 -12.05 -2.69
C ASN A 42 5.48 -11.03 -1.72
N LYS A 43 6.67 -11.38 -1.20
CA LYS A 43 7.35 -10.63 -0.14
C LYS A 43 7.63 -9.19 -0.52
N ILE A 44 8.05 -8.92 -1.74
CA ILE A 44 8.42 -7.57 -2.18
C ILE A 44 7.18 -6.67 -2.14
N LEU A 45 6.10 -7.10 -2.81
CA LEU A 45 4.86 -6.34 -2.88
C LEU A 45 4.22 -6.18 -1.49
N ALA A 46 4.31 -7.21 -0.65
CA ALA A 46 3.75 -7.17 0.69
C ALA A 46 4.50 -6.17 1.59
N LEU A 47 5.83 -6.12 1.49
CA LEU A 47 6.63 -5.13 2.20
C LEU A 47 6.41 -3.71 1.67
N GLU A 48 6.29 -3.55 0.35
CA GLU A 48 5.99 -2.26 -0.28
C GLU A 48 4.66 -1.68 0.22
N TYR A 49 3.61 -2.48 0.36
CA TYR A 49 2.36 -1.94 0.88
C TYR A 49 2.35 -1.78 2.40
N LEU A 50 2.98 -2.70 3.14
CA LEU A 50 3.01 -2.63 4.60
C LEU A 50 3.86 -1.46 5.09
N TYR A 51 5.00 -1.20 4.46
CA TYR A 51 5.93 -0.15 4.87
C TYR A 51 5.99 0.99 3.87
N GLY A 52 6.08 0.67 2.58
CA GLY A 52 6.24 1.68 1.54
C GLY A 52 5.02 2.58 1.32
N LEU A 53 3.81 2.30 1.85
CA LEU A 53 2.71 3.28 1.85
C LEU A 53 2.86 4.38 2.92
N GLN A 54 3.65 4.09 3.95
CA GLN A 54 3.59 4.76 5.25
C GLN A 54 4.90 5.49 5.57
N CYS A 55 5.98 5.11 4.91
CA CYS A 55 7.31 5.65 5.16
C CYS A 55 7.61 6.89 4.33
N PRO A 56 8.23 7.92 4.91
CA PRO A 56 9.08 8.80 4.14
C PRO A 56 10.25 7.96 3.59
N ILE A 57 10.39 7.91 2.27
CA ILE A 57 11.50 7.25 1.60
C ILE A 57 12.46 8.35 1.13
N PRO A 58 13.76 8.27 1.47
CA PRO A 58 14.75 9.25 1.01
C PRO A 58 14.69 9.42 -0.52
N ASN A 59 14.80 10.66 -0.98
CA ASN A 59 14.79 11.04 -2.40
C ASN A 59 13.45 10.84 -3.14
N LEU A 60 12.36 10.49 -2.44
CA LEU A 60 11.01 10.54 -3.01
C LEU A 60 10.28 11.83 -2.58
N PRO A 61 9.35 12.34 -3.40
CA PRO A 61 8.51 13.46 -3.00
C PRO A 61 7.82 13.18 -1.65
N PRO A 62 7.75 14.18 -0.76
CA PRO A 62 7.04 14.04 0.49
C PRO A 62 5.59 13.70 0.21
N ARG A 63 5.03 12.80 1.03
CA ARG A 63 3.63 12.41 0.91
C ARG A 63 2.77 13.46 1.59
N PRO A 64 1.57 13.76 1.05
CA PRO A 64 0.69 14.77 1.63
C PRO A 64 0.24 14.44 3.06
N TYR A 65 0.30 13.16 3.44
CA TYR A 65 -0.05 12.68 4.77
C TYR A 65 1.09 11.85 5.33
N THR A 66 1.78 12.39 6.34
CA THR A 66 2.85 11.68 7.06
C THR A 66 2.31 11.17 8.38
N ILE A 67 2.70 9.95 8.75
CA ILE A 67 2.36 9.36 10.05
C ILE A 67 3.06 10.16 11.16
N GLN A 68 2.28 10.67 12.10
CA GLN A 68 2.76 11.35 13.29
C GLN A 68 2.90 10.38 14.46
N SER A 69 1.91 9.51 14.64
CA SER A 69 1.93 8.47 15.64
C SER A 69 1.01 7.31 15.26
N VAL A 70 1.23 6.18 15.93
CA VAL A 70 0.42 4.98 15.79
C VAL A 70 -0.02 4.57 17.19
N GLU A 71 -1.32 4.38 17.36
CA GLU A 71 -1.96 3.98 18.60
C GLU A 71 -2.53 2.57 18.43
N LEU A 72 -2.06 1.63 19.26
CA LEU A 72 -2.64 0.29 19.33
C LEU A 72 -3.83 0.33 20.29
N VAL A 73 -5.04 0.23 19.74
CA VAL A 73 -6.30 0.30 20.50
C VAL A 73 -6.66 -1.06 21.08
N HIS A 74 -6.53 -2.10 20.27
CA HIS A 74 -6.86 -3.46 20.66
C HIS A 74 -5.88 -4.44 20.05
N ILE A 75 -5.55 -5.48 20.81
CA ILE A 75 -4.83 -6.66 20.34
C ILE A 75 -5.46 -7.91 20.95
N ALA A 76 -5.84 -8.85 20.10
CA ALA A 76 -6.19 -10.21 20.46
C ALA A 76 -5.18 -11.16 19.84
N TYR A 77 -4.83 -12.22 20.55
CA TYR A 77 -3.84 -13.20 20.11
C TYR A 77 -4.42 -14.61 20.21
N ASP A 78 -4.31 -15.37 19.12
CA ASP A 78 -4.67 -16.78 19.05
C ASP A 78 -3.39 -17.61 19.09
N ASP A 79 -3.17 -18.29 20.23
CA ASP A 79 -2.00 -19.12 20.48
C ASP A 79 -2.01 -20.40 19.62
N ARG A 80 -3.18 -20.94 19.30
CA ARG A 80 -3.32 -22.15 18.48
C ARG A 80 -2.81 -21.96 17.06
N TYR A 81 -2.88 -20.73 16.54
CA TYR A 81 -2.54 -20.42 15.15
C TYR A 81 -1.42 -19.38 15.00
N LEU A 82 -0.82 -18.90 16.09
CA LEU A 82 0.11 -17.75 16.13
C LEU A 82 -0.39 -16.59 15.25
N ILE A 83 -1.60 -16.09 15.55
CA ILE A 83 -2.24 -14.98 14.85
C ILE A 83 -2.49 -13.85 15.84
N THR A 84 -2.29 -12.59 15.41
CA THR A 84 -2.79 -11.41 16.14
C THR A 84 -3.89 -10.72 15.35
N GLN A 85 -4.93 -10.28 16.03
CA GLN A 85 -5.95 -9.38 15.50
C GLN A 85 -5.77 -8.03 16.18
N ASN A 86 -5.53 -6.98 15.40
CA ASN A 86 -5.20 -5.65 15.92
C ASN A 86 -6.18 -4.61 15.40
N GLU A 87 -6.58 -3.69 16.27
CA GLU A 87 -7.15 -2.40 15.89
C GLU A 87 -6.12 -1.31 16.17
N ILE A 88 -5.81 -0.53 15.15
CA ILE A 88 -4.77 0.49 15.17
C ILE A 88 -5.37 1.81 14.68
N ILE A 89 -5.09 2.89 15.39
CA ILE A 89 -5.35 4.26 14.91
C ILE A 89 -4.03 4.86 14.45
N VAL A 90 -3.96 5.26 13.19
CA VAL A 90 -2.83 5.99 12.62
C VAL A 90 -3.17 7.47 12.62
N HIS A 91 -2.42 8.26 13.37
CA HIS A 91 -2.56 9.71 13.42
C HIS A 91 -1.67 10.33 12.34
N LEU A 92 -2.27 11.14 11.48
CA LEU A 92 -1.64 11.72 10.31
C LEU A 92 -1.60 13.25 10.43
N THR A 93 -0.66 13.87 9.70
CA THR A 93 -0.60 15.32 9.54
C THR A 93 -1.95 15.92 9.12
N GLY A 94 -2.26 17.11 9.64
CA GLY A 94 -3.56 17.76 9.39
C GLY A 94 -4.71 17.25 10.26
N ASN A 95 -4.40 16.66 11.42
CA ASN A 95 -5.37 16.13 12.39
C ASN A 95 -6.31 15.06 11.79
N LYS A 96 -5.81 14.31 10.81
CA LYS A 96 -6.53 13.19 10.20
C LYS A 96 -6.19 11.89 10.92
N ARG A 97 -7.14 10.96 10.94
CA ARG A 97 -7.00 9.66 11.60
C ARG A 97 -7.50 8.55 10.71
N LEU A 98 -6.75 7.45 10.69
CA LEU A 98 -7.10 6.24 9.96
C LEU A 98 -7.28 5.10 10.96
N THR A 99 -8.39 4.37 10.89
CA THR A 99 -8.56 3.14 11.65
C THR A 99 -8.21 1.95 10.76
N VAL A 100 -7.29 1.12 11.24
CA VAL A 100 -6.80 -0.07 10.54
C VAL A 100 -7.05 -1.29 11.40
N PHE A 101 -7.77 -2.26 10.84
CA PHE A 101 -7.89 -3.61 11.40
C PHE A 101 -6.89 -4.50 10.70
N THR A 102 -6.15 -5.32 11.44
CA THR A 102 -5.20 -6.26 10.85
C THR A 102 -5.29 -7.63 11.52
N ASN A 103 -5.25 -8.68 10.71
CA ASN A 103 -4.90 -10.03 11.13
C ASN A 103 -3.47 -10.28 10.66
N MET A 104 -2.55 -10.58 11.57
CA MET A 104 -1.16 -10.90 11.23
C MET A 104 -0.86 -12.33 11.62
N ALA A 105 -0.26 -13.09 10.71
CA ALA A 105 0.11 -14.49 10.88
C ALA A 105 1.63 -14.62 11.05
N PHE A 106 2.04 -15.44 12.00
CA PHE A 106 3.44 -15.67 12.33
C PHE A 106 3.83 -17.13 12.13
N ASP A 107 5.06 -17.36 11.69
CA ASP A 107 5.65 -18.70 11.65
C ASP A 107 6.08 -19.16 13.06
N LYS A 108 6.60 -20.39 13.15
CA LYS A 108 7.04 -21.00 14.41
C LYS A 108 8.20 -20.26 15.09
N ASP A 109 8.88 -19.38 14.37
CA ASP A 109 9.98 -18.56 14.87
C ASP A 109 9.50 -17.13 15.20
N TYR A 110 8.17 -16.94 15.30
CA TYR A 110 7.48 -15.67 15.56
C TYR A 110 7.75 -14.58 14.51
N LYS A 111 8.05 -14.97 13.26
CA LYS A 111 8.28 -14.03 12.16
C LYS A 111 7.02 -13.85 11.33
N LEU A 112 6.73 -12.60 10.95
CA LEU A 112 5.60 -12.24 10.11
C LEU A 112 5.70 -12.95 8.76
N CYS A 113 4.66 -13.72 8.42
CA CYS A 113 4.62 -14.50 7.20
C CYS A 113 3.35 -14.24 6.36
N GLY A 114 2.33 -13.65 6.98
CA GLY A 114 1.08 -13.31 6.31
C GLY A 114 0.36 -12.16 7.00
N TYR A 115 -0.43 -11.38 6.26
CA TYR A 115 -1.36 -10.44 6.86
C TYR A 115 -2.61 -10.21 6.03
N GLU A 116 -3.69 -9.85 6.70
CA GLU A 116 -4.88 -9.27 6.11
C GLU A 116 -5.22 -7.98 6.85
N GLY A 117 -5.43 -6.89 6.11
CA GLY A 117 -5.76 -5.59 6.65
C GLY A 117 -7.06 -5.03 6.06
N GLN A 118 -7.73 -4.20 6.84
CA GLN A 118 -8.83 -3.36 6.40
C GLN A 118 -8.61 -1.95 6.89
N ILE A 119 -8.57 -1.01 5.96
CA ILE A 119 -8.54 0.42 6.25
C ILE A 119 -9.96 0.95 6.20
N ARG A 120 -10.45 1.50 7.31
CA ARG A 120 -11.76 2.17 7.34
C ARG A 120 -11.64 3.63 6.92
N ASN A 121 -12.61 4.09 6.13
CA ASN A 121 -12.75 5.48 5.71
C ASN A 121 -11.45 6.03 5.07
N PHE A 122 -10.84 5.23 4.20
CA PHE A 122 -9.60 5.59 3.54
C PHE A 122 -9.79 6.86 2.70
N GLY A 123 -10.96 6.96 2.05
CA GLY A 123 -11.41 8.13 1.30
C GLY A 123 -11.42 9.43 2.11
N LEU A 124 -12.00 9.40 3.32
CA LEU A 124 -12.06 10.59 4.21
C LEU A 124 -10.68 11.16 4.54
N THR A 125 -9.65 10.33 4.48
CA THR A 125 -8.29 10.74 4.82
C THR A 125 -7.55 11.30 3.61
N PHE A 126 -7.68 10.69 2.43
CA PHE A 126 -6.81 10.99 1.28
C PHE A 126 -7.51 11.66 0.10
N ASP A 127 -8.83 11.57 0.00
CA ASP A 127 -9.55 12.11 -1.14
C ASP A 127 -9.45 13.64 -1.18
N PRO A 128 -9.10 14.24 -2.33
CA PRO A 128 -9.15 15.68 -2.49
C PRO A 128 -10.59 16.19 -2.40
N SER A 129 -10.74 17.33 -1.76
CA SER A 129 -12.01 18.01 -1.52
C SER A 129 -12.45 18.89 -2.68
N THR A 130 -11.50 19.33 -3.52
CA THR A 130 -11.76 20.26 -4.63
C THR A 130 -11.29 19.73 -5.99
N ASN A 131 -11.87 20.25 -7.06
CA ASN A 131 -11.44 19.94 -8.42
C ASN A 131 -10.00 20.39 -8.71
N ILE A 132 -9.53 21.47 -8.10
CA ILE A 132 -8.16 21.97 -8.27
C ILE A 132 -7.16 20.96 -7.68
N GLU A 133 -7.42 20.43 -6.48
CA GLU A 133 -6.61 19.37 -5.86
C GLU A 133 -6.61 18.09 -6.71
N ARG A 134 -7.76 17.71 -7.27
CA ARG A 134 -7.88 16.56 -8.19
C ARG A 134 -6.98 16.71 -9.40
N GLN A 135 -6.97 17.90 -10.03
CA GLN A 135 -6.11 18.20 -11.16
C GLN A 135 -4.63 18.18 -10.77
N GLY A 136 -4.28 18.70 -9.59
CA GLY A 136 -2.92 18.62 -9.05
C GLY A 136 -2.43 17.18 -8.88
N ILE A 137 -3.28 16.27 -8.39
CA ILE A 137 -2.98 14.84 -8.26
C ILE A 137 -2.79 14.18 -9.63
N ILE A 138 -3.64 14.49 -10.62
CA ILE A 138 -3.47 13.98 -11.99
C ILE A 138 -2.14 14.44 -12.58
N TYR A 139 -1.79 15.72 -12.40
CA TYR A 139 -0.52 16.28 -12.84
C TYR A 139 0.68 15.56 -12.20
N LEU A 140 0.60 15.28 -10.89
CA LEU A 140 1.61 14.50 -10.16
C LEU A 140 1.81 13.10 -10.76
N ILE A 141 0.71 12.34 -10.96
CA ILE A 141 0.76 11.00 -11.54
C ILE A 141 1.45 11.05 -12.91
N CYS A 142 1.05 11.98 -13.76
CA CYS A 142 1.56 12.07 -15.13
C CYS A 142 3.04 12.46 -15.19
N ASN A 143 3.52 13.33 -14.30
CA ASN A 143 4.93 13.66 -14.22
C ASN A 143 5.78 12.50 -13.71
N ILE A 144 5.34 11.82 -12.64
CA ILE A 144 6.04 10.63 -12.12
C ILE A 144 6.10 9.57 -13.22
N THR A 145 4.97 9.30 -13.88
CA THR A 145 4.91 8.32 -14.97
C THR A 145 5.87 8.69 -16.08
N GLN A 146 5.88 9.94 -16.55
CA GLN A 146 6.77 10.36 -17.63
C GLN A 146 8.25 10.31 -17.24
N THR A 147 8.57 10.55 -15.98
CA THR A 147 9.94 10.58 -15.47
C THR A 147 10.54 9.18 -15.36
N PHE A 148 9.77 8.23 -14.83
CA PHE A 148 10.30 6.91 -14.44
C PHE A 148 9.87 5.77 -15.37
N CYS A 149 8.76 5.91 -16.09
CA CYS A 149 8.25 4.88 -17.00
C CYS A 149 8.75 5.13 -18.42
N ASN A 150 9.98 4.68 -18.70
CA ASN A 150 10.68 4.89 -19.97
C ASN A 150 10.89 3.58 -20.74
N GLY A 151 11.26 3.70 -22.02
CA GLY A 151 11.56 2.55 -22.87
C GLY A 151 10.38 1.55 -22.91
N PRO A 152 10.59 0.25 -22.61
CA PRO A 152 9.53 -0.76 -22.57
C PRO A 152 8.43 -0.48 -21.53
N LEU A 153 8.72 0.34 -20.51
CA LEU A 153 7.77 0.69 -19.47
C LEU A 153 6.96 1.94 -19.80
N LYS A 154 7.17 2.57 -20.96
CA LYS A 154 6.46 3.80 -21.35
C LYS A 154 4.94 3.58 -21.42
N GLN A 155 4.19 4.37 -20.66
CA GLN A 155 2.73 4.25 -20.56
C GLN A 155 1.97 5.27 -21.41
N TYR A 156 2.54 6.45 -21.61
CA TYR A 156 1.94 7.55 -22.36
C TYR A 156 2.98 8.16 -23.31
N SER A 157 2.52 8.72 -24.42
CA SER A 157 3.41 9.41 -25.37
C SER A 157 3.95 10.73 -24.83
N SER A 158 3.20 11.41 -23.96
CA SER A 158 3.59 12.64 -23.26
C SER A 158 2.77 12.86 -21.98
N VAL A 159 3.22 13.79 -21.11
CA VAL A 159 2.48 14.25 -19.92
C VAL A 159 1.07 14.73 -20.29
N ASN A 160 0.92 15.52 -21.35
CA ASN A 160 -0.38 16.04 -21.78
C ASN A 160 -1.34 14.91 -22.19
N LYS A 161 -0.84 13.85 -22.82
CA LYS A 161 -1.66 12.68 -23.18
C LYS A 161 -2.09 11.87 -21.96
N CYS A 162 -1.22 11.78 -20.95
CA CYS A 162 -1.61 11.22 -19.66
C CYS A 162 -2.71 12.04 -18.99
N ILE A 163 -2.55 13.37 -18.90
CA ILE A 163 -3.54 14.26 -18.27
C ILE A 163 -4.88 14.17 -18.98
N GLN A 164 -4.87 14.23 -20.32
CA GLN A 164 -6.06 14.07 -21.15
C GLN A 164 -6.78 12.76 -20.80
N TYR A 165 -6.08 11.63 -20.87
CA TYR A 165 -6.66 10.32 -20.58
C TYR A 165 -7.23 10.22 -19.16
N LEU A 166 -6.46 10.63 -18.13
CA LEU A 166 -6.92 10.56 -16.74
C LEU A 166 -8.09 11.51 -16.44
N THR A 167 -8.23 12.60 -17.20
CA THR A 167 -9.34 13.55 -17.01
C THR A 167 -10.60 13.11 -17.75
N THR A 168 -10.48 12.47 -18.91
CA THR A 168 -11.64 12.18 -19.77
C THR A 168 -12.10 10.74 -19.75
N SER A 169 -11.23 9.80 -19.40
CA SER A 169 -11.47 8.37 -19.64
C SER A 169 -11.40 7.52 -18.37
N VAL A 170 -10.93 8.09 -17.26
CA VAL A 170 -10.81 7.39 -15.99
C VAL A 170 -11.63 8.13 -14.93
N PRO A 171 -12.56 7.47 -14.22
CA PRO A 171 -13.25 8.11 -13.11
C PRO A 171 -12.24 8.50 -12.03
N TYR A 172 -12.45 9.64 -11.37
CA TYR A 172 -11.54 10.06 -10.30
C TYR A 172 -11.50 9.03 -9.15
N GLY A 173 -12.70 8.57 -8.75
CA GLY A 173 -12.86 7.58 -7.70
C GLY A 173 -12.57 8.12 -6.30
N SER A 174 -12.30 7.19 -5.39
CA SER A 174 -12.01 7.45 -3.98
C SER A 174 -11.02 6.41 -3.49
N TYR A 175 -10.21 6.75 -2.49
CA TYR A 175 -9.35 5.81 -1.78
C TYR A 175 -10.15 4.67 -1.12
N ASP A 176 -11.46 4.83 -0.85
CA ASP A 176 -12.33 3.73 -0.41
C ASP A 176 -12.54 2.65 -1.50
N ARG A 177 -12.08 2.93 -2.71
CA ARG A 177 -12.05 2.03 -3.89
C ARG A 177 -10.65 2.05 -4.52
N GLY A 178 -9.61 2.06 -3.67
CA GLY A 178 -8.19 2.19 -4.06
C GLY A 178 -7.61 1.03 -4.87
N ASP A 179 -8.38 -0.02 -5.12
CA ASP A 179 -8.02 -1.21 -5.91
C ASP A 179 -8.80 -1.30 -7.24
N GLN A 180 -9.54 -0.25 -7.61
CA GLN A 180 -10.40 -0.20 -8.80
C GLN A 180 -9.79 0.60 -9.96
N GLY A 181 -10.46 0.61 -11.11
CA GLY A 181 -10.08 1.36 -12.31
C GLY A 181 -10.30 2.87 -12.20
N ASN A 182 -9.66 3.53 -11.23
CA ASN A 182 -9.84 4.96 -10.98
C ASN A 182 -8.52 5.71 -10.71
N VAL A 183 -8.59 7.04 -10.70
CA VAL A 183 -7.42 7.91 -10.44
C VAL A 183 -6.87 7.70 -9.01
N ALA A 184 -7.71 7.42 -8.01
CA ALA A 184 -7.25 7.15 -6.65
C ALA A 184 -6.31 5.93 -6.57
N CYS A 185 -6.66 4.80 -7.21
CA CYS A 185 -5.79 3.63 -7.34
C CYS A 185 -4.47 4.00 -8.04
N ARG A 186 -4.55 4.75 -9.14
CA ARG A 186 -3.36 5.18 -9.89
C ARG A 186 -2.46 6.11 -9.07
N THR A 187 -3.03 6.90 -8.18
CA THR A 187 -2.29 7.74 -7.23
C THR A 187 -1.47 6.88 -6.28
N ILE A 188 -2.07 5.83 -5.72
CA ILE A 188 -1.37 4.86 -4.87
C ILE A 188 -0.15 4.29 -5.61
N HIS A 189 -0.37 3.77 -6.83
CA HIS A 189 0.72 3.16 -7.59
C HIS A 189 1.76 4.16 -8.09
N ALA A 190 1.39 5.42 -8.36
CA ALA A 190 2.34 6.45 -8.74
C ALA A 190 3.40 6.69 -7.65
N TYR A 191 3.02 6.65 -6.37
CA TYR A 191 4.00 6.78 -5.27
C TYR A 191 5.03 5.64 -5.21
N PHE A 192 4.74 4.51 -5.83
CA PHE A 192 5.61 3.34 -5.88
C PHE A 192 6.40 3.19 -7.17
N VAL A 193 6.05 3.93 -8.22
CA VAL A 193 6.79 3.93 -9.49
C VAL A 193 8.29 4.18 -9.28
N PRO A 194 8.75 5.14 -8.45
CA PRO A 194 10.18 5.34 -8.24
C PRO A 194 10.91 4.19 -7.54
N LEU A 195 10.19 3.33 -6.80
CA LEU A 195 10.78 2.20 -6.09
C LEU A 195 10.96 0.98 -6.99
N LEU A 196 9.93 0.65 -7.77
CA LEU A 196 9.92 -0.52 -8.62
C LEU A 196 9.14 -0.27 -9.93
N PRO A 197 9.71 0.50 -10.88
CA PRO A 197 9.02 0.92 -12.09
C PRO A 197 8.43 -0.26 -12.90
N SER A 198 9.14 -1.38 -12.97
CA SER A 198 8.73 -2.56 -13.74
C SER A 198 7.40 -3.17 -13.26
N VAL A 199 7.05 -2.96 -11.98
CA VAL A 199 5.78 -3.40 -11.40
C VAL A 199 4.73 -2.29 -11.50
N HIS A 200 5.08 -1.06 -11.15
CA HIS A 200 4.09 0.00 -10.94
C HIS A 200 3.75 0.82 -12.19
N CYS A 201 4.62 0.86 -13.20
CA CYS A 201 4.35 1.58 -14.45
C CYS A 201 3.09 1.04 -15.17
N PRO A 202 2.90 -0.27 -15.36
CA PRO A 202 1.65 -0.79 -15.94
C PRO A 202 0.38 -0.33 -15.18
N HIS A 203 0.47 -0.18 -13.86
CA HIS A 203 -0.67 0.17 -13.00
C HIS A 203 -1.13 1.63 -13.16
N VAL A 204 -0.22 2.54 -13.54
CA VAL A 204 -0.54 3.96 -13.78
C VAL A 204 -0.89 4.27 -15.24
N GLY A 205 -0.70 3.31 -16.16
CA GLY A 205 -0.98 3.44 -17.59
C GLY A 205 -2.41 3.04 -18.02
N PRO A 206 -2.79 3.24 -19.29
CA PRO A 206 -4.18 3.08 -19.74
C PRO A 206 -4.82 1.72 -19.41
N THR A 207 -4.07 0.63 -19.44
CA THR A 207 -4.59 -0.71 -19.12
C THR A 207 -4.83 -0.95 -17.63
N GLY A 208 -4.27 -0.10 -16.76
CA GLY A 208 -4.30 -0.30 -15.30
C GLY A 208 -3.44 -1.48 -14.82
N GLY A 209 -2.75 -2.18 -15.73
CA GLY A 209 -1.84 -3.30 -15.45
C GLY A 209 -2.47 -4.42 -14.63
N GLY A 210 -3.80 -4.57 -14.68
CA GLY A 210 -4.55 -5.53 -13.86
C GLY A 210 -4.68 -5.14 -12.38
N ALA A 211 -3.95 -4.15 -11.87
CA ALA A 211 -4.12 -3.63 -10.52
C ALA A 211 -5.25 -2.59 -10.47
N CYS A 212 -5.10 -1.48 -11.21
CA CYS A 212 -6.11 -0.43 -11.30
C CYS A 212 -7.11 -0.71 -12.42
N THR A 213 -7.89 -1.76 -12.24
CA THR A 213 -9.00 -2.14 -13.12
C THR A 213 -10.21 -2.49 -12.27
N ASP A 214 -11.40 -2.35 -12.82
CA ASP A 214 -12.63 -2.66 -12.09
C ASP A 214 -12.67 -4.14 -11.70
N LYS A 215 -12.89 -4.38 -10.40
CA LYS A 215 -12.98 -5.72 -9.82
C LYS A 215 -14.44 -6.09 -9.65
N THR A 216 -14.76 -7.32 -10.03
CA THR A 216 -16.06 -7.92 -9.74
C THR A 216 -16.12 -8.37 -8.29
N ILE A 217 -17.32 -8.66 -7.79
CA ILE A 217 -17.49 -9.16 -6.42
C ILE A 217 -16.70 -10.47 -6.18
N ASN A 218 -16.59 -11.34 -7.18
CA ASN A 218 -15.86 -12.60 -7.10
C ASN A 218 -14.38 -12.40 -6.81
N PHE A 219 -13.80 -11.27 -7.23
CA PHE A 219 -12.42 -10.93 -6.87
C PHE A 219 -12.25 -10.94 -5.35
N TYR A 220 -13.19 -10.38 -4.59
CA TYR A 220 -13.09 -10.26 -3.13
C TYR A 220 -13.28 -11.58 -2.37
N TYR A 221 -13.85 -12.61 -3.00
CA TYR A 221 -13.98 -13.95 -2.45
C TYR A 221 -12.80 -14.87 -2.80
N ASN A 222 -12.16 -14.66 -3.96
CA ASN A 222 -11.08 -15.51 -4.47
C ASN A 222 -9.71 -14.97 -4.07
N GLN A 223 -9.35 -15.13 -2.79
CA GLN A 223 -8.26 -14.38 -2.18
C GLN A 223 -7.19 -15.28 -1.56
N PRO A 224 -5.92 -14.82 -1.50
CA PRO A 224 -4.84 -15.65 -0.98
C PRO A 224 -5.08 -16.02 0.48
N ASN A 225 -4.82 -17.28 0.81
CA ASN A 225 -4.84 -17.73 2.19
C ASN A 225 -3.59 -17.20 2.94
N PHE A 226 -3.71 -16.02 3.54
CA PHE A 226 -2.63 -15.40 4.32
C PHE A 226 -2.25 -16.22 5.56
N LEU A 227 -3.12 -17.14 6.02
CA LEU A 227 -2.86 -18.05 7.13
C LEU A 227 -2.07 -19.30 6.72
N LYS A 228 -1.78 -19.50 5.43
CA LYS A 228 -1.09 -20.71 4.93
C LYS A 228 0.26 -20.96 5.64
N CYS A 229 0.94 -19.90 6.05
CA CYS A 229 2.24 -19.96 6.71
C CYS A 229 2.17 -19.99 8.25
N ALA A 230 0.99 -19.72 8.81
CA ALA A 230 0.78 -19.59 10.24
C ALA A 230 1.10 -20.90 10.96
N HIS A 231 1.86 -20.83 12.05
CA HIS A 231 2.19 -22.03 12.81
C HIS A 231 0.96 -22.51 13.59
N LYS A 232 0.65 -23.79 13.45
CA LYS A 232 -0.34 -24.48 14.26
C LYS A 232 0.38 -25.23 15.37
N GLN A 233 0.04 -24.93 16.62
CA GLN A 233 0.52 -25.69 17.78
C GLN A 233 -0.14 -27.08 17.83
#